data_AF-A0A6B3DY89-F1
#
_entry.id   AF-A0A6B3DY89-F1
#
_cell.length_a   1.000
_cell.length_b   1.000
_cell.length_c   1.000
_cell.angle_alpha   90.00
_cell.angle_beta   90.00
_cell.angle_gamma   90.00
#
_symmetry.space_group_name_H-M   'P 1'
#
loop_
_entity.id
_entity.type
_entity.pdbx_description
1 polymer ?
#
loop_
_entity_poly.entity_id
_entity_poly.type
_entity_poly.pdbx_seq_one_letter_code
_entity_poly.pdbx_strand_id
1 'polypeptide(L)' 'GARTLHRRALAAFGYGPKTLARVLRLQRALRLARAGVPYAACAARAGYADQAHLARDVKELAGRPLGRLLGGG' A
#
# COMPACT_ATOMS: atom_id res chain seq x y z
N GLY A 1 9.37 17.58 14.68
CA GLY A 1 8.68 16.32 14.34
C GLY A 1 9.08 15.75 12.98
N ALA A 2 8.72 16.42 11.88
CA ALA A 2 8.87 15.90 10.52
C ALA A 2 10.32 15.52 10.11
N ARG A 3 11.32 16.35 10.43
CA ARG A 3 12.76 16.06 10.15
C ARG A 3 13.26 14.81 10.90
N THR A 4 12.89 14.65 12.16
CA THR A 4 13.27 13.48 12.96
C THR A 4 12.63 12.21 12.42
N LEU A 5 11.34 12.25 12.08
CA LEU A 5 10.65 11.11 11.47
C LEU A 5 11.27 10.74 10.12
N HIS A 6 11.64 11.74 9.31
CA HIS A 6 12.31 11.53 8.04
C HIS A 6 13.67 10.84 8.19
N ARG A 7 14.52 11.35 9.09
CA ARG A 7 15.82 10.73 9.39
C ARG A 7 15.68 9.30 9.89
N ARG A 8 14.72 9.04 10.79
CA ARG A 8 14.45 7.69 11.29
C ARG A 8 13.98 6.75 10.20
N ALA A 9 13.07 7.20 9.33
CA ALA A 9 12.58 6.38 8.22
C ALA A 9 13.69 6.07 7.20
N LEU A 10 14.51 7.06 6.83
CA LEU A 10 15.65 6.84 5.96
C LEU A 10 16.65 5.84 6.57
N ALA A 11 17.00 6.02 7.85
CA ALA A 11 17.95 5.14 8.52
C ALA A 11 17.44 3.69 8.64
N ALA A 12 16.13 3.50 8.85
CA ALA A 12 15.55 2.17 9.05
C ALA A 12 15.16 1.45 7.76
N PHE A 13 14.72 2.19 6.73
CA PHE A 13 14.07 1.60 5.55
C PHE A 13 14.67 2.04 4.20
N GLY A 14 15.58 3.02 4.20
CA GLY A 14 16.14 3.59 2.97
C GLY A 14 15.21 4.54 2.21
N TYR A 15 14.01 4.82 2.75
CA TYR A 15 13.05 5.75 2.14
C TYR A 15 12.32 6.61 3.18
N GLY A 16 11.75 7.73 2.72
CA GLY A 16 11.08 8.69 3.59
C GLY A 16 9.72 8.22 4.14
N PRO A 17 9.17 8.93 5.14
CA PRO A 17 7.92 8.56 5.82
C PRO A 17 6.70 8.48 4.90
N LYS A 18 6.70 9.25 3.80
CA LYS A 18 5.64 9.19 2.79
C LYS A 18 5.62 7.84 2.08
N THR A 19 6.79 7.32 1.68
CA THR A 19 6.92 5.99 1.07
C THR A 19 6.55 4.89 2.07
N LEU A 20 7.00 5.02 3.33
CA LEU A 20 6.59 4.10 4.39
C LEU A 20 5.07 4.05 4.57
N ALA A 21 4.41 5.20 4.61
CA ALA A 21 2.95 5.26 4.71
C ALA A 21 2.25 4.58 3.53
N ARG A 22 2.76 4.74 2.30
CA ARG A 22 2.23 4.02 1.11
C ARG A 22 2.39 2.51 1.24
N VAL A 23 3.56 2.03 1.66
CA VAL A 23 3.83 0.60 1.87
C VAL A 23 2.89 0.00 2.93
N LEU A 24 2.74 0.65 4.08
CA LEU A 24 1.85 0.17 5.15
C LEU A 24 0.37 0.17 4.71
N ARG A 25 -0.02 1.17 3.91
CA ARG A 25 -1.37 1.23 3.31
C ARG A 25 -1.62 0.06 2.37
N LEU A 26 -0.67 -0.20 1.47
CA LEU A 26 -0.73 -1.31 0.53
C LEU A 26 -0.79 -2.67 1.25
N GLN A 27 0.04 -2.87 2.27
CA GLN A 27 0.01 -4.09 3.10
C GLN A 27 -1.35 -4.33 3.74
N ARG A 28 -2.01 -3.28 4.25
CA ARG A 28 -3.37 -3.36 4.80
C ARG A 28 -4.39 -3.74 3.73
N ALA A 29 -4.33 -3.11 2.55
CA ALA A 29 -5.23 -3.44 1.44
C ALA A 29 -5.07 -4.90 0.97
N LEU A 30 -3.83 -5.37 0.83
CA LEU A 30 -3.53 -6.76 0.43
C LEU A 30 -4.05 -7.78 1.46
N ARG A 31 -3.96 -7.47 2.76
CA ARG A 31 -4.50 -8.34 3.82
C ARG A 31 -6.02 -8.48 3.73
N LEU A 32 -6.72 -7.38 3.47
CA LEU A 32 -8.18 -7.37 3.28
C LEU A 32 -8.58 -8.13 2.01
N ALA A 33 -7.87 -7.90 0.92
CA ALA A 33 -8.16 -8.55 -0.35
C ALA A 33 -7.95 -10.07 -0.28
N ARG A 34 -6.90 -10.54 0.41
CA ARG A 34 -6.70 -11.98 0.71
C ARG A 34 -7.80 -12.58 1.58
N ALA A 35 -8.45 -11.77 2.41
CA ALA A 35 -9.62 -12.18 3.20
C ALA A 35 -10.94 -12.12 2.41
N GLY A 36 -10.90 -11.95 1.08
CA GLY A 36 -12.07 -11.94 0.21
C GLY A 36 -12.84 -10.60 0.17
N VAL A 37 -12.29 -9.53 0.75
CA VAL A 37 -12.95 -8.22 0.73
C VAL A 37 -12.88 -7.63 -0.70
N PRO A 38 -13.99 -7.09 -1.25
CA PRO A 38 -13.99 -6.44 -2.55
C PRO A 38 -12.96 -5.30 -2.63
N TYR A 39 -12.33 -5.09 -3.79
CA TYR A 39 -11.22 -4.14 -3.93
C TYR A 39 -11.60 -2.69 -3.61
N ALA A 40 -12.80 -2.24 -3.96
CA ALA A 40 -13.31 -0.92 -3.57
C ALA A 40 -13.39 -0.77 -2.04
N ALA A 41 -13.88 -1.80 -1.34
CA ALA A 41 -13.92 -1.81 0.12
C ALA A 41 -12.52 -1.93 0.75
N CYS A 42 -11.59 -2.66 0.12
CA CYS A 42 -10.18 -2.68 0.52
C CYS A 42 -9.55 -1.29 0.45
N ALA A 43 -9.80 -0.55 -0.64
CA ALA A 43 -9.30 0.80 -0.84
C ALA A 43 -9.77 1.73 0.29
N ALA A 44 -11.09 1.81 0.52
CA ALA A 44 -11.66 2.64 1.59
C ALA A 44 -11.11 2.27 2.97
N ARG A 45 -11.10 0.97 3.32
CA ARG A 45 -10.64 0.48 4.64
C ARG A 45 -9.14 0.60 4.86
N ALA A 46 -8.35 0.70 3.80
CA ALA A 46 -6.92 0.92 3.87
C ALA A 46 -6.55 2.41 3.86
N GLY A 47 -7.47 3.32 3.50
CA GLY A 47 -7.21 4.76 3.43
C GLY A 47 -6.76 5.24 2.05
N TYR A 48 -7.20 4.56 1.00
CA TYR A 48 -7.18 5.05 -0.37
C TYR A 48 -8.47 5.84 -0.67
N ALA A 49 -8.37 6.82 -1.56
CA ALA A 49 -9.51 7.61 -2.00
C ALA A 49 -10.53 6.76 -2.79
N ASP A 50 -10.04 5.83 -3.61
CA ASP A 50 -10.83 4.95 -4.45
C ASP A 50 -9.99 3.71 -4.86
N GLN A 51 -10.62 2.78 -5.56
CA GLN A 51 -9.95 1.58 -6.08
C GLN A 51 -8.87 1.90 -7.13
N ALA A 52 -9.01 2.97 -7.91
CA ALA A 52 -8.02 3.34 -8.92
C ALA A 52 -6.73 3.90 -8.29
N HIS A 53 -6.83 4.59 -7.16
CA HIS A 53 -5.70 5.00 -6.33
C HIS A 53 -4.98 3.77 -5.77
N LEU A 54 -5.71 2.79 -5.22
CA LEU A 54 -5.12 1.51 -4.82
C LEU A 54 -4.39 0.81 -5.98
N ALA A 55 -5.02 0.73 -7.16
CA ALA A 55 -4.43 0.07 -8.32
C ALA A 55 -3.13 0.74 -8.81
N ARG A 56 -3.07 2.07 -8.77
CA ARG A 56 -1.84 2.85 -9.08
C ARG A 56 -0.71 2.53 -8.10
N ASP A 57 -0.99 2.57 -6.80
CA ASP A 57 -0.01 2.25 -5.76
C ASP A 57 0.50 0.81 -5.89
N VAL A 58 -0.39 -0.14 -6.18
CA VAL A 58 -0.03 -1.54 -6.44
C VAL A 58 0.92 -1.66 -7.63
N LYS A 59 0.61 -1.00 -8.75
CA LYS A 59 1.46 -1.02 -9.95
C LYS A 59 2.83 -0.40 -9.68
N GLU A 60 2.86 0.74 -9.00
CA GLU A 60 4.10 1.48 -8.71
C GLU A 60 4.99 0.76 -7.70
N LEU A 61 4.42 0.09 -6.69
CA LEU A 61 5.20 -0.54 -5.62
C LEU A 61 5.52 -2.02 -5.86
N ALA A 62 4.64 -2.75 -6.55
CA ALA A 62 4.79 -4.20 -6.76
C ALA A 62 5.04 -4.59 -8.22
N GLY A 63 5.05 -3.62 -9.15
CA GLY A 63 5.34 -3.83 -10.57
C GLY A 63 4.28 -4.65 -11.33
N ARG A 64 3.19 -5.08 -10.67
CA ARG A 64 2.13 -5.93 -11.25
C ARG A 64 0.76 -5.52 -10.71
N PRO A 65 -0.34 -5.68 -11.49
CA PRO A 65 -1.69 -5.35 -11.04
C PRO A 65 -2.16 -6.20 -9.84
N LEU A 66 -3.07 -5.65 -9.04
CA LEU A 66 -3.61 -6.27 -7.82
C LEU A 66 -4.17 -7.68 -8.06
N GLY A 67 -4.92 -7.87 -9.14
CA GLY A 67 -5.45 -9.18 -9.51
C GLY A 67 -4.39 -10.24 -9.79
N ARG A 68 -3.18 -9.85 -10.25
CA ARG A 68 -2.06 -10.79 -10.48
C ARG A 68 -1.23 -11.05 -9.22
N LEU A 69 -1.28 -10.18 -8.22
CA LEU A 69 -0.65 -10.40 -6.92
C LEU A 69 -1.46 -11.34 -6.03
N LEU A 70 -2.77 -11.40 -6.26
CA LEU A 70 -3.71 -12.24 -5.50
C LEU A 70 -4.08 -13.51 -6.26
N GLY A 71 -3.92 -13.50 -7.59
CA GLY A 71 -4.04 -14.67 -8.46
C GLY A 71 -2.71 -15.44 -8.54
N GLY A 72 -2.53 -16.34 -7.58
CA GLY A 72 -1.54 -17.40 -7.52
C GLY A 72 -2.11 -18.53 -6.69
N GLY A 73 -3.15 -19.16 -7.22
CA GLY A 73 -3.70 -20.46 -6.86
C GLY A 73 -3.82 -21.28 -8.14
#